data_AF-A0A164XA22-F1
#
_entry.id   AF-A0A164XA22-F1
#
_cell.length_a   1.000
_cell.length_b   1.000
_cell.length_c   1.000
_cell.angle_alpha   90.00
_cell.angle_beta   90.00
_cell.angle_gamma   90.00
#
_symmetry.space_group_name_H-M   'P 1'
#
loop_
_entity.id
_entity.type
_entity.pdbx_description
1 polymer ?
#
loop_
_entity_poly.entity_id
_entity_poly.type
_entity_poly.pdbx_seq_one_letter_code
_entity_poly.pdbx_strand_id
1 'polypeptide(L)'
;MVTTAAYKLLSSVFSTSISLFSKINITHRNCEKSFNVDIYDNEYHYFRIVWTTGTEMLKTRKVAGRGDAISSHYAFGQLEDDTIIKHRLLTRTTTTRGEPPLKKLQKKFTSFALEIEKDADNSNDCERLAKAFLQELTTFELPLLKSKAVIDANLREKENFNELKAEINRQIIQAEDDIEDLKKQLEESKVERQHKEECETIRKLIAMQPPRSETQRFLTDLEKEIALLEAENISGSRTLELRKKQFALLLHVVDELQNTIEEEPRSLMEEMRNAMEDHKNGVEDASCGPDAMAVD
;
A
#
# COMPACT_ATOMS: atom_id res chain seq x y z
N MET A 1 -49.21 57.13 56.28
CA MET A 1 -48.97 55.67 56.36
C MET A 1 -49.02 54.97 54.99
N VAL A 2 -49.77 55.49 54.01
CA VAL A 2 -49.89 54.93 52.64
C VAL A 2 -48.56 54.91 51.87
N THR A 3 -47.68 55.89 52.08
CA THR A 3 -46.39 56.00 51.38
C THR A 3 -45.38 54.91 51.72
N THR A 4 -45.31 54.44 52.97
CA THR A 4 -44.33 53.42 53.40
C THR A 4 -44.67 52.02 52.87
N ALA A 5 -45.96 51.69 52.77
CA ALA A 5 -46.43 50.41 52.25
C ALA A 5 -46.23 50.32 50.73
N ALA A 6 -46.56 51.39 50.00
CA ALA A 6 -46.31 51.51 48.56
C ALA A 6 -44.80 51.40 48.24
N TYR A 7 -43.93 52.05 49.03
CA TYR A 7 -42.48 51.97 48.84
C TYR A 7 -41.92 50.56 49.05
N LYS A 8 -42.41 49.83 50.05
CA LYS A 8 -42.01 48.43 50.29
C LYS A 8 -42.44 47.50 49.15
N LEU A 9 -43.66 47.69 48.62
CA LEU A 9 -44.16 46.94 47.47
C LEU A 9 -43.34 47.24 46.21
N LEU A 10 -43.09 48.51 45.92
CA LEU A 10 -42.25 48.92 44.78
C LEU A 10 -40.82 48.36 44.90
N SER A 11 -40.22 48.44 46.09
CA SER A 11 -38.88 47.86 46.34
C SER A 11 -38.83 46.34 46.14
N SER A 12 -39.86 45.61 46.61
CA SER A 12 -39.97 44.16 46.42
C SER A 12 -40.13 43.78 44.95
N VAL A 13 -40.95 44.53 44.20
CA VAL A 13 -41.16 44.32 42.76
C VAL A 13 -39.87 44.64 41.99
N PHE A 14 -39.17 45.71 42.34
CA PHE A 14 -37.93 46.12 41.70
C PHE A 14 -36.79 45.13 41.97
N SER A 15 -36.64 44.66 43.20
CA SER A 15 -35.64 43.65 43.58
C SER A 15 -35.87 42.32 42.86
N THR A 16 -37.12 41.88 42.75
CA THR A 16 -37.48 40.64 42.04
C THR A 16 -37.20 40.76 40.54
N SER A 17 -37.51 41.92 39.96
CA SER A 17 -37.25 42.22 38.54
C SER A 17 -35.75 42.28 38.24
N ILE A 18 -34.94 42.91 39.09
CA ILE A 18 -33.48 42.95 38.94
C ILE A 18 -32.88 41.54 39.03
N SER A 19 -33.34 40.72 39.98
CA SER A 19 -32.92 39.33 40.11
C SER A 19 -33.25 38.52 38.84
N LEU A 20 -34.43 38.72 38.27
CA LEU A 20 -34.85 38.08 37.01
C LEU A 20 -33.95 38.53 35.84
N PHE A 21 -33.74 39.84 35.68
CA PHE A 21 -32.85 40.39 34.66
C PHE A 21 -31.41 39.92 34.84
N SER A 22 -30.91 39.80 36.06
CA SER A 22 -29.56 39.27 36.33
C SER A 22 -29.44 37.79 35.91
N LYS A 23 -30.44 36.96 36.20
CA LYS A 23 -30.47 35.54 35.78
C LYS A 23 -30.56 35.36 34.26
N ILE A 24 -31.17 36.32 33.56
CA ILE A 24 -31.32 36.32 32.09
C ILE A 24 -30.11 36.97 31.38
N ASN A 25 -29.52 38.02 31.94
CA ASN A 25 -28.53 38.89 31.28
C ASN A 25 -27.07 38.43 31.45
N ILE A 26 -26.83 37.26 32.04
CA ILE A 26 -25.48 36.65 32.06
C ILE A 26 -25.08 36.11 30.66
N THR A 27 -26.01 36.00 29.70
CA THR A 27 -25.72 35.39 28.39
C THR A 27 -25.54 36.38 27.24
N HIS A 28 -25.82 37.69 27.40
CA HIS A 28 -25.71 38.64 26.26
C HIS A 28 -24.29 39.22 26.07
N ARG A 29 -23.36 39.00 27.01
CA ARG A 29 -21.99 39.57 26.93
C ARG A 29 -20.93 38.65 26.30
N ASN A 30 -21.28 37.41 25.95
CA ASN A 30 -20.34 36.42 25.39
C ASN A 30 -20.55 36.08 23.90
N CYS A 31 -21.52 36.70 23.21
CA CYS A 31 -21.79 36.41 21.79
C CYS A 31 -20.94 37.21 20.78
N GLU A 32 -20.08 38.14 21.21
CA GLU A 32 -19.38 39.05 20.30
C GLU A 32 -17.92 38.67 19.97
N LYS A 33 -17.39 37.51 20.42
CA LYS A 33 -15.93 37.24 20.30
C LYS A 33 -15.48 35.93 19.68
N SER A 34 -16.36 35.11 19.10
CA SER A 34 -15.92 33.87 18.46
C SER A 34 -16.67 33.58 17.16
N PHE A 35 -16.45 34.41 16.14
CA PHE A 35 -16.79 34.06 14.76
C PHE A 35 -15.66 34.51 13.85
N ASN A 36 -14.57 33.75 13.89
CA ASN A 36 -13.63 33.65 12.80
C ASN A 36 -13.15 32.21 12.78
N VAL A 37 -13.75 31.42 11.90
CA VAL A 37 -13.22 30.12 11.48
C VAL A 37 -13.36 30.11 9.98
N ASP A 38 -12.23 30.31 9.33
CA ASP A 38 -12.05 30.17 7.89
C ASP A 38 -12.55 28.80 7.43
N ILE A 39 -13.42 28.81 6.42
CA ILE A 39 -13.84 27.60 5.69
C ILE A 39 -12.95 27.51 4.46
N TYR A 40 -12.08 26.51 4.41
CA TYR A 40 -11.57 25.96 3.16
C TYR A 40 -12.03 24.51 2.99
N ASP A 41 -12.78 24.35 1.91
CA ASP A 41 -12.92 23.23 0.99
C ASP A 41 -13.10 21.78 1.46
N ASN A 42 -14.20 21.26 0.90
CA ASN A 42 -14.36 19.97 0.23
C ASN A 42 -14.71 18.68 1.00
N GLU A 43 -15.68 18.03 0.37
CA GLU A 43 -16.02 16.60 0.42
C GLU A 43 -16.83 16.07 1.62
N TYR A 44 -18.15 16.00 1.35
CA TYR A 44 -19.18 15.07 1.82
C TYR A 44 -18.78 13.92 2.75
N HIS A 45 -19.49 13.80 3.88
CA HIS A 45 -20.52 12.76 4.12
C HIS A 45 -20.99 12.84 5.59
N TYR A 46 -22.27 13.14 5.85
CA TYR A 46 -22.85 12.98 7.19
C TYR A 46 -24.19 12.24 7.18
N PHE A 47 -24.23 11.22 8.03
CA PHE A 47 -25.35 10.31 8.29
C PHE A 47 -26.46 10.99 9.12
N ARG A 48 -27.70 10.58 8.85
CA ARG A 48 -28.95 11.07 9.44
C ARG A 48 -29.29 10.27 10.71
N ILE A 49 -29.53 10.93 11.85
CA ILE A 49 -30.26 10.35 12.99
C ILE A 49 -31.68 10.94 12.99
N VAL A 50 -32.67 10.08 12.76
CA VAL A 50 -34.10 10.42 12.89
C VAL A 50 -34.62 9.79 14.17
N TRP A 51 -35.24 10.60 15.03
CA TRP A 51 -36.07 10.07 16.11
C TRP A 51 -37.46 9.76 15.56
N THR A 52 -37.83 8.48 15.47
CA THR A 52 -39.23 8.05 15.29
C THR A 52 -39.65 7.17 16.46
N THR A 53 -40.72 7.56 17.13
CA THR A 53 -41.46 6.73 18.08
C THR A 53 -42.21 5.63 17.32
N GLY A 54 -41.88 4.37 17.66
CA GLY A 54 -42.54 3.08 17.41
C GLY A 54 -43.63 2.93 16.33
N THR A 55 -43.42 2.03 15.35
CA THR A 55 -43.97 0.65 15.27
C THR A 55 -43.74 0.03 13.87
N GLU A 56 -43.23 -1.21 13.87
CA GLU A 56 -43.28 -2.30 12.88
C GLU A 56 -42.82 -2.23 11.39
N MET A 57 -41.98 -3.23 11.10
CA MET A 57 -41.88 -4.13 9.93
C MET A 57 -41.33 -3.63 8.58
N LEU A 58 -40.04 -3.94 8.42
CA LEU A 58 -39.31 -4.44 7.24
C LEU A 58 -40.13 -4.73 5.96
N LYS A 59 -39.80 -4.02 4.88
CA LYS A 59 -39.73 -4.60 3.53
C LYS A 59 -38.63 -3.92 2.70
N THR A 60 -37.59 -4.69 2.41
CA THR A 60 -36.49 -4.41 1.49
C THR A 60 -36.96 -3.99 0.10
N ARG A 61 -36.39 -2.91 -0.47
CA ARG A 61 -35.93 -2.88 -1.88
C ARG A 61 -35.00 -1.70 -2.25
N LYS A 62 -33.77 -2.10 -2.62
CA LYS A 62 -32.97 -1.75 -3.83
C LYS A 62 -32.74 -0.27 -4.22
N VAL A 63 -31.45 0.04 -4.22
CA VAL A 63 -30.70 1.16 -4.81
C VAL A 63 -31.21 1.59 -6.19
N ALA A 64 -31.30 2.91 -6.38
CA ALA A 64 -31.05 3.57 -7.66
C ALA A 64 -30.45 4.95 -7.39
N GLY A 65 -29.24 5.17 -7.87
CA GLY A 65 -28.57 6.47 -7.83
C GLY A 65 -29.25 7.46 -8.77
N ARG A 66 -29.26 8.72 -8.35
CA ARG A 66 -29.32 9.90 -9.21
C ARG A 66 -28.81 11.07 -8.38
N GLY A 67 -27.65 11.57 -8.77
CA GLY A 67 -27.19 12.88 -8.35
C GLY A 67 -28.16 13.90 -8.93
N ASP A 68 -28.99 14.45 -8.06
CA ASP A 68 -29.75 15.66 -8.30
C ASP A 68 -29.56 16.52 -7.07
N ALA A 69 -29.33 17.81 -7.29
CA ALA A 69 -29.06 18.81 -6.29
C ALA A 69 -30.09 18.78 -5.14
N ILE A 70 -29.72 18.18 -4.01
CA ILE A 70 -30.49 18.23 -2.76
C ILE A 70 -30.09 19.52 -2.04
N SER A 71 -30.37 20.67 -2.67
CA SER A 71 -30.66 21.89 -1.93
C SER A 71 -32.04 21.68 -1.31
N SER A 72 -32.08 20.99 -0.18
CA SER A 72 -33.32 20.68 0.52
C SER A 72 -33.33 21.32 1.91
N HIS A 73 -33.92 22.51 1.92
CA HIS A 73 -35.07 22.79 2.79
C HIS A 73 -34.79 23.15 4.26
N TYR A 74 -33.84 24.04 4.52
CA TYR A 74 -34.07 25.03 5.58
C TYR A 74 -34.89 26.15 4.95
N ALA A 75 -36.05 26.46 5.54
CA ALA A 75 -36.96 27.46 4.99
C ALA A 75 -36.38 28.89 5.03
N PHE A 76 -35.27 29.10 5.76
CA PHE A 76 -34.62 30.39 5.98
C PHE A 76 -33.10 30.20 6.16
N GLY A 77 -32.31 31.25 5.89
CA GLY A 77 -30.85 31.23 6.10
C GLY A 77 -30.45 31.34 7.58
N GLN A 78 -29.21 30.95 7.95
CA GLN A 78 -28.74 30.95 9.35
C GLN A 78 -28.99 32.28 10.12
N LEU A 79 -28.79 33.43 9.47
CA LEU A 79 -29.06 34.75 10.07
C LEU A 79 -30.55 35.06 10.23
N GLU A 80 -31.37 34.52 9.34
CA GLU A 80 -32.83 34.66 9.38
C GLU A 80 -33.42 33.71 10.43
N ASP A 81 -32.87 32.51 10.58
CA ASP A 81 -33.23 31.54 11.61
C ASP A 81 -33.01 32.10 13.02
N ASP A 82 -31.89 32.75 13.29
CA ASP A 82 -31.64 33.39 14.58
C ASP A 82 -32.67 34.49 14.89
N THR A 83 -33.05 35.25 13.87
CA THR A 83 -34.08 36.29 13.97
C THR A 83 -35.47 35.69 14.23
N ILE A 84 -35.79 34.59 13.55
CA ILE A 84 -37.05 33.85 13.69
C ILE A 84 -37.14 33.15 15.05
N ILE A 85 -36.05 32.55 15.52
CA ILE A 85 -35.94 31.91 16.83
C ILE A 85 -36.08 32.97 17.92
N LYS A 86 -35.37 34.10 17.82
CA LYS A 86 -35.50 35.24 18.74
C LYS A 86 -36.92 35.78 18.77
N HIS A 87 -37.53 35.96 17.60
CA HIS A 87 -38.93 36.38 17.49
C HIS A 87 -39.88 35.37 18.15
N ARG A 88 -39.70 34.07 17.91
CA ARG A 88 -40.50 32.99 18.50
C ARG A 88 -40.31 32.88 20.02
N LEU A 89 -39.10 33.12 20.53
CA LEU A 89 -38.81 33.17 21.96
C LEU A 89 -39.49 34.37 22.64
N LEU A 90 -39.49 35.53 21.99
CA LEU A 90 -40.09 36.75 22.50
C LEU A 90 -41.63 36.75 22.41
N THR A 91 -42.20 36.10 21.39
CA THR A 91 -43.65 36.22 21.09
C THR A 91 -44.44 34.92 21.23
N ARG A 92 -43.80 33.74 21.31
CA ARG A 92 -44.45 32.46 20.96
C ARG A 92 -43.94 31.24 21.72
N THR A 93 -43.43 31.38 22.95
CA THR A 93 -42.84 30.25 23.69
C THR A 93 -43.81 29.11 24.01
N THR A 94 -45.13 29.30 24.15
CA THR A 94 -46.02 28.18 24.55
C THR A 94 -47.50 28.20 24.11
N THR A 95 -48.01 29.18 23.35
CA THR A 95 -49.47 29.29 23.18
C THR A 95 -49.91 29.40 21.72
N THR A 96 -50.41 28.29 21.16
CA THR A 96 -51.08 28.23 19.86
C THR A 96 -52.47 28.90 19.85
N ARG A 97 -53.01 29.30 21.01
CA ARG A 97 -54.24 30.11 21.14
C ARG A 97 -54.21 30.99 22.39
N GLY A 98 -53.81 32.26 22.26
CA GLY A 98 -53.79 33.21 23.37
C GLY A 98 -52.82 34.39 23.16
N GLU A 99 -52.92 35.37 24.05
CA GLU A 99 -52.05 36.56 24.06
C GLU A 99 -50.58 36.18 24.37
N PRO A 100 -49.58 36.75 23.65
CA PRO A 100 -48.18 36.49 23.93
C PRO A 100 -47.82 36.71 25.40
N PRO A 101 -47.04 35.81 26.04
CA PRO A 101 -46.71 35.92 27.46
C PRO A 101 -46.10 37.27 27.85
N LEU A 102 -45.20 37.83 27.02
CA LEU A 102 -44.60 39.15 27.23
C LEU A 102 -45.65 40.28 27.17
N LYS A 103 -46.60 40.19 26.23
CA LYS A 103 -47.66 41.20 26.06
C LYS A 103 -48.67 41.15 27.22
N LYS A 104 -48.98 39.94 27.70
CA LYS A 104 -49.81 39.73 28.89
C LYS A 104 -49.14 40.28 30.16
N LEU A 105 -47.85 40.03 30.33
CA LEU A 105 -47.05 40.59 31.42
C LEU A 105 -47.02 42.12 31.36
N GLN A 106 -46.78 42.69 30.18
CA GLN A 106 -46.78 44.14 29.94
C GLN A 106 -48.12 44.77 30.32
N LYS A 107 -49.25 44.17 29.93
CA LYS A 107 -50.57 44.66 30.32
C LYS A 107 -50.76 44.69 31.84
N LYS A 108 -50.33 43.63 32.55
CA LYS A 108 -50.41 43.57 34.02
C LYS A 108 -49.55 44.64 34.69
N PHE A 109 -48.35 44.88 34.16
CA PHE A 109 -47.47 45.96 34.60
C PHE A 109 -48.11 47.33 34.41
N THR A 110 -48.61 47.62 33.21
CA THR A 110 -49.25 48.90 32.91
C THR A 110 -50.50 49.13 33.77
N SER A 111 -51.33 48.10 34.00
CA SER A 111 -52.47 48.21 34.91
C SER A 111 -52.06 48.54 36.34
N PHE A 112 -50.98 47.93 36.84
CA PHE A 112 -50.46 48.24 38.17
C PHE A 112 -49.87 49.66 38.25
N ALA A 113 -49.08 50.07 37.26
CA ALA A 113 -48.50 51.42 37.20
C ALA A 113 -49.56 52.52 37.16
N LEU A 114 -50.59 52.35 36.32
CA LEU A 114 -51.70 53.30 36.22
C LEU A 114 -52.54 53.39 37.49
N GLU A 115 -52.63 52.32 38.28
CA GLU A 115 -53.36 52.35 39.56
C GLU A 115 -52.56 53.06 40.65
N ILE A 116 -51.22 52.98 40.62
CA ILE A 116 -50.35 53.74 41.52
C ILE A 116 -50.39 55.24 41.22
N GLU A 117 -50.51 55.63 39.95
CA GLU A 117 -50.58 57.03 39.52
C GLU A 117 -51.89 57.73 39.88
N LYS A 118 -52.92 56.97 40.27
CA LYS A 118 -54.16 57.56 40.81
C LYS A 118 -53.88 57.97 42.25
N ASP A 119 -53.82 59.28 42.52
CA ASP A 119 -53.72 59.89 43.86
C ASP A 119 -55.00 59.69 44.71
N ALA A 120 -55.52 58.46 44.74
CA ALA A 120 -56.68 58.02 45.51
C ALA A 120 -56.25 56.98 46.56
N ASP A 121 -57.00 56.83 47.65
CA ASP A 121 -56.69 55.89 48.74
C ASP A 121 -57.04 54.43 48.36
N ASN A 122 -56.41 53.92 47.28
CA ASN A 122 -56.70 52.64 46.61
C ASN A 122 -55.69 51.53 46.99
N SER A 123 -55.21 51.53 48.23
CA SER A 123 -54.12 50.63 48.68
C SER A 123 -54.41 49.13 48.44
N ASN A 124 -55.67 48.70 48.53
CA ASN A 124 -56.04 47.29 48.33
C ASN A 124 -55.92 46.85 46.86
N ASP A 125 -56.34 47.72 45.93
CA ASP A 125 -56.25 47.44 44.49
C ASP A 125 -54.81 47.45 43.98
N CYS A 126 -53.98 48.36 44.49
CA CYS A 126 -52.54 48.37 44.23
C CYS A 126 -51.88 47.05 44.67
N GLU A 127 -52.19 46.55 45.87
CA GLU A 127 -51.64 45.28 46.37
C GLU A 127 -52.11 44.08 45.51
N ARG A 128 -53.40 44.06 45.14
CA ARG A 128 -53.97 43.00 44.29
C ARG A 128 -53.33 42.98 42.90
N LEU A 129 -53.14 44.15 42.28
CA LEU A 129 -52.51 44.27 40.97
C LEU A 129 -51.01 43.94 41.01
N ALA A 130 -50.30 44.31 42.09
CA ALA A 130 -48.91 43.93 42.31
C ALA A 130 -48.74 42.40 42.40
N LYS A 131 -49.58 41.73 43.18
CA LYS A 131 -49.59 40.25 43.29
C LYS A 131 -49.88 39.59 41.94
N ALA A 132 -50.84 40.12 41.19
CA ALA A 132 -51.17 39.61 39.86
C ALA A 132 -50.02 39.80 38.84
N PHE A 133 -49.29 40.91 38.91
CA PHE A 133 -48.11 41.16 38.09
C PHE A 133 -46.97 40.19 38.44
N LEU A 134 -46.67 40.02 39.74
CA LEU A 134 -45.63 39.09 40.20
C LEU A 134 -45.92 37.64 39.80
N GLN A 135 -47.18 37.20 39.90
CA GLN A 135 -47.58 35.86 39.47
C GLN A 135 -47.39 35.65 37.96
N GLU A 136 -47.72 36.66 37.14
CA GLU A 136 -47.49 36.60 35.69
C GLU A 136 -45.98 36.62 35.37
N LEU A 137 -45.18 37.37 36.13
CA LEU A 137 -43.73 37.43 35.99
C LEU A 137 -43.08 36.05 36.25
N THR A 138 -43.48 35.36 37.32
CA THR A 138 -43.03 34.00 37.61
C THR A 138 -43.46 33.01 36.52
N THR A 139 -44.68 33.16 35.99
CA THR A 139 -45.17 32.34 34.89
C THR A 139 -44.35 32.57 33.61
N PHE A 140 -43.89 33.79 33.37
CA PHE A 140 -43.02 34.16 32.25
C PHE A 140 -41.57 33.66 32.42
N GLU A 141 -41.06 33.58 33.66
CA GLU A 141 -39.70 33.08 33.97
C GLU A 141 -39.51 31.61 33.60
N LEU A 142 -40.52 30.76 33.85
CA LEU A 142 -40.41 29.31 33.66
C LEU A 142 -40.03 28.88 32.23
N PRO A 143 -40.69 29.37 31.14
CA PRO A 143 -40.27 29.06 29.77
C PRO A 143 -38.86 29.52 29.42
N LEU A 144 -38.40 30.65 29.98
CA LEU A 144 -37.05 31.18 29.72
C LEU A 144 -35.98 30.28 30.35
N LEU A 145 -36.20 29.86 31.59
CA LEU A 145 -35.31 28.91 32.28
C LEU A 145 -35.27 27.57 31.54
N LYS A 146 -36.42 27.08 31.06
CA LYS A 146 -36.47 25.86 30.23
C LYS A 146 -35.67 26.02 28.93
N SER A 147 -35.84 27.14 28.23
CA SER A 147 -35.09 27.40 27.00
C SER A 147 -33.58 27.45 27.25
N LYS A 148 -33.16 28.09 28.34
CA LYS A 148 -31.75 28.12 28.74
C LYS A 148 -31.21 26.70 28.99
N ALA A 149 -31.92 25.90 29.77
CA ALA A 149 -31.51 24.52 30.07
C ALA A 149 -31.41 23.66 28.78
N VAL A 150 -32.31 23.88 27.81
CA VAL A 150 -32.25 23.22 26.51
C VAL A 150 -31.03 23.69 25.70
N ILE A 151 -30.74 25.00 25.66
CA ILE A 151 -29.54 25.52 24.98
C ILE A 151 -28.27 24.94 25.59
N ASP A 152 -28.16 24.95 26.92
CA ASP A 152 -27.00 24.42 27.64
C ASP A 152 -26.82 22.91 27.37
N ALA A 153 -27.92 22.15 27.26
CA ALA A 153 -27.88 20.73 26.91
C ALA A 153 -27.42 20.49 25.46
N ASN A 154 -27.95 21.25 24.50
CA ASN A 154 -27.54 21.15 23.10
C ASN A 154 -26.08 21.53 22.89
N LEU A 155 -25.56 22.49 23.66
CA LEU A 155 -24.15 22.88 23.57
C LEU A 155 -23.22 21.75 24.01
N ARG A 156 -23.53 21.09 25.14
CA ARG A 156 -22.79 19.89 25.58
C ARG A 156 -22.88 18.76 24.57
N GLU A 157 -24.06 18.55 23.99
CA GLU A 157 -24.26 17.50 22.99
C GLU A 157 -23.48 17.78 21.69
N LYS A 158 -23.43 19.06 21.26
CA LYS A 158 -22.58 19.49 20.14
C LYS A 158 -21.10 19.21 20.39
N GLU A 159 -20.61 19.51 21.60
CA GLU A 159 -19.21 19.24 21.98
C GLU A 159 -18.92 17.73 21.92
N ASN A 160 -19.78 16.90 22.49
CA ASN A 160 -19.67 15.44 22.41
C ASN A 160 -19.63 14.92 20.95
N PHE A 161 -20.44 15.49 20.05
CA PHE A 161 -20.42 15.10 18.64
C PHE A 161 -19.13 15.54 17.93
N ASN A 162 -18.55 16.68 18.29
CA ASN A 162 -17.27 17.12 17.75
C ASN A 162 -16.14 16.19 18.19
N GLU A 163 -16.12 15.76 19.45
CA GLU A 163 -15.16 14.78 19.96
C GLU A 163 -15.32 13.43 19.26
N LEU A 164 -16.55 12.93 19.12
CA LEU A 164 -16.82 11.69 18.41
C LEU A 164 -16.40 11.76 16.93
N LYS A 165 -16.64 12.90 16.27
CA LYS A 165 -16.15 13.13 14.91
C LYS A 165 -14.63 13.04 14.82
N ALA A 166 -13.93 13.71 15.73
CA ALA A 166 -12.47 13.69 15.76
C ALA A 166 -11.93 12.27 15.98
N GLU A 167 -12.58 11.50 16.87
CA GLU A 167 -12.22 10.12 17.14
C GLU A 167 -12.43 9.20 15.93
N ILE A 168 -13.58 9.31 15.24
CA ILE A 168 -13.86 8.54 14.03
C ILE A 168 -12.83 8.88 12.95
N ASN A 169 -12.51 10.16 12.74
CA ASN A 169 -11.51 10.57 11.77
C ASN A 169 -10.12 9.99 12.09
N ARG A 170 -9.73 9.95 13.37
CA ARG A 170 -8.48 9.32 13.80
C ARG A 170 -8.48 7.82 13.48
N GLN A 171 -9.59 7.12 13.71
CA GLN A 171 -9.71 5.69 13.39
C GLN A 171 -9.67 5.43 11.88
N ILE A 172 -10.23 6.32 11.07
CA ILE A 172 -10.15 6.23 9.60
C ILE A 172 -8.69 6.32 9.16
N ILE A 173 -7.96 7.34 9.60
CA ILE A 173 -6.54 7.52 9.25
C ILE A 173 -5.73 6.31 9.69
N GLN A 174 -5.93 5.82 10.92
CA GLN A 174 -5.23 4.62 11.39
C GLN A 174 -5.54 3.38 10.53
N ALA A 175 -6.79 3.17 10.13
CA ALA A 175 -7.16 2.05 9.28
C ALA A 175 -6.58 2.17 7.87
N GLU A 176 -6.46 3.39 7.33
CA GLU A 176 -5.79 3.65 6.05
C GLU A 176 -4.30 3.32 6.11
N ASP A 177 -3.61 3.73 7.19
CA ASP A 177 -2.21 3.40 7.44
C ASP A 177 -2.01 1.88 7.57
N ASP A 178 -2.86 1.20 8.35
CA ASP A 178 -2.82 -0.26 8.52
C ASP A 178 -3.03 -1.00 7.18
N ILE A 179 -3.93 -0.50 6.33
CA ILE A 179 -4.17 -1.06 4.99
C ILE A 179 -2.90 -0.94 4.13
N GLU A 180 -2.22 0.20 4.17
CA GLU A 180 -1.03 0.41 3.36
C GLU A 180 0.14 -0.48 3.82
N ASP A 181 0.32 -0.62 5.13
CA ASP A 181 1.30 -1.53 5.70
C ASP A 181 1.02 -3.00 5.34
N LEU A 182 -0.26 -3.42 5.39
CA LEU A 182 -0.65 -4.78 5.01
C LEU A 182 -0.45 -5.05 3.52
N LYS A 183 -0.66 -4.06 2.63
CA LYS A 183 -0.35 -4.21 1.20
C LYS A 183 1.14 -4.42 0.98
N LYS A 184 1.99 -3.68 1.69
CA LYS A 184 3.44 -3.82 1.59
C LYS A 184 3.88 -5.21 2.03
N GLN A 185 3.41 -5.68 3.19
CA GLN A 185 3.72 -7.03 3.69
C GLN A 185 3.23 -8.13 2.73
N LEU A 186 2.06 -7.93 2.11
CA LEU A 186 1.53 -8.85 1.12
C LEU A 186 2.45 -8.96 -0.10
N GLU A 187 2.98 -7.83 -0.59
CA GLU A 187 3.89 -7.84 -1.73
C GLU A 187 5.23 -8.50 -1.39
N GLU A 188 5.79 -8.21 -0.21
CA GLU A 188 6.99 -8.88 0.29
C GLU A 188 6.79 -10.41 0.39
N SER A 189 5.63 -10.85 0.89
CA SER A 189 5.30 -12.27 1.01
C SER A 189 5.13 -12.96 -0.35
N LYS A 190 4.59 -12.28 -1.36
CA LYS A 190 4.52 -12.82 -2.74
C LYS A 190 5.91 -13.03 -3.33
N VAL A 191 6.81 -12.08 -3.14
CA VAL A 191 8.20 -12.19 -3.62
C VAL A 191 8.91 -13.35 -2.93
N GLU A 192 8.75 -13.49 -1.61
CA GLU A 192 9.32 -14.63 -0.88
C GLU A 192 8.77 -15.98 -1.38
N ARG A 193 7.46 -16.04 -1.67
CA ARG A 193 6.84 -17.25 -2.24
C ARG A 193 7.40 -17.56 -3.62
N GLN A 194 7.55 -16.56 -4.50
CA GLN A 194 8.12 -16.75 -5.82
C GLN A 194 9.55 -17.30 -5.74
N HIS A 195 10.39 -16.71 -4.88
CA HIS A 195 11.75 -17.22 -4.68
C HIS A 195 11.76 -18.68 -4.19
N LYS A 196 10.84 -19.07 -3.30
CA LYS A 196 10.69 -20.46 -2.84
C LYS A 196 10.29 -21.40 -3.98
N GLU A 197 9.35 -20.99 -4.82
CA GLU A 197 8.89 -21.77 -5.98
C GLU A 197 10.00 -21.94 -7.04
N GLU A 198 10.76 -20.87 -7.31
CA GLU A 198 11.94 -20.91 -8.19
C GLU A 198 13.02 -21.85 -7.64
N CYS A 199 13.34 -21.73 -6.34
CA CYS A 199 14.30 -22.61 -5.68
C CYS A 199 13.86 -24.08 -5.72
N GLU A 200 12.57 -24.38 -5.53
CA GLU A 200 12.04 -25.73 -5.60
C GLU A 200 12.11 -26.28 -7.03
N THR A 201 11.89 -25.44 -8.05
CA THR A 201 12.06 -25.82 -9.46
C THR A 201 13.52 -26.19 -9.75
N ILE A 202 14.47 -25.38 -9.30
CA ILE A 202 15.91 -25.67 -9.45
C ILE A 202 16.28 -26.95 -8.69
N ARG A 203 15.75 -27.14 -7.48
CA ARG A 203 15.97 -28.36 -6.70
C ARG A 203 15.53 -29.62 -7.45
N LYS A 204 14.36 -29.59 -8.08
CA LYS A 204 13.87 -30.70 -8.91
C LYS A 204 14.79 -30.99 -10.09
N LEU A 205 15.25 -29.94 -10.79
CA LEU A 205 16.21 -30.09 -11.89
C LEU A 205 17.54 -30.70 -11.43
N ILE A 206 18.05 -30.28 -10.27
CA ILE A 206 19.27 -30.84 -9.68
C ILE A 206 19.05 -32.31 -9.29
N ALA A 207 17.89 -32.65 -8.71
CA ALA A 207 17.58 -34.03 -8.32
C ALA A 207 17.42 -35.00 -9.50
N MET A 208 17.15 -34.49 -10.71
CA MET A 208 17.16 -35.30 -11.93
C MET A 208 18.57 -35.66 -12.41
N GLN A 209 19.60 -34.94 -11.94
CA GLN A 209 20.99 -35.23 -12.29
C GLN A 209 21.58 -36.26 -11.32
N PRO A 210 22.46 -37.16 -11.81
CA PRO A 210 23.12 -38.13 -10.94
C PRO A 210 24.01 -37.46 -9.89
N PRO A 211 24.28 -38.11 -8.75
CA PRO A 211 25.18 -37.59 -7.73
C PRO A 211 26.57 -37.31 -8.32
N ARG A 212 27.11 -36.12 -8.04
CA ARG A 212 28.42 -35.69 -8.56
C ARG A 212 29.55 -36.68 -8.27
N SER A 213 29.50 -37.34 -7.11
CA SER A 213 30.47 -38.37 -6.72
C SER A 213 30.47 -39.58 -7.66
N GLU A 214 29.30 -39.99 -8.16
CA GLU A 214 29.18 -41.09 -9.12
C GLU A 214 29.74 -40.68 -10.48
N THR A 215 29.38 -39.49 -10.96
CA THR A 215 29.93 -38.95 -12.22
C THR A 215 31.45 -38.78 -12.12
N GLN A 216 31.96 -38.29 -10.99
CA GLN A 216 33.40 -38.14 -10.75
C GLN A 216 34.11 -39.49 -10.79
N ARG A 217 33.54 -40.53 -10.15
CA ARG A 217 34.09 -41.88 -10.17
C ARG A 217 34.11 -42.45 -11.59
N PHE A 218 33.02 -42.30 -12.33
CA PHE A 218 32.93 -42.77 -13.71
C PHE A 218 33.97 -42.09 -14.62
N LEU A 219 34.18 -40.78 -14.46
CA LEU A 219 35.25 -40.06 -15.15
C LEU A 219 36.64 -40.63 -14.81
N THR A 220 36.94 -40.82 -13.53
CA THR A 220 38.23 -41.38 -13.11
C THR A 220 38.46 -42.81 -13.61
N ASP A 221 37.41 -43.63 -13.68
CA ASP A 221 37.50 -44.99 -14.19
C ASP A 221 37.72 -44.99 -15.72
N LEU A 222 37.04 -44.12 -16.48
CA LEU A 222 37.28 -43.92 -17.91
C LEU A 222 38.69 -43.38 -18.20
N GLU A 223 39.18 -42.42 -17.41
CA GLU A 223 40.54 -41.88 -17.56
C GLU A 223 41.61 -42.97 -17.38
N LYS A 224 41.40 -43.90 -16.43
CA LYS A 224 42.28 -45.07 -16.27
C LYS A 224 42.19 -46.01 -17.46
N GLU A 225 40.99 -46.28 -17.96
CA GLU A 225 40.80 -47.14 -19.13
C GLU A 225 41.49 -46.58 -20.37
N ILE A 226 41.35 -45.27 -20.62
CA ILE A 226 42.06 -44.58 -21.71
C ILE A 226 43.58 -44.75 -21.54
N ALA A 227 44.13 -44.50 -20.36
CA ALA A 227 45.56 -44.65 -20.12
C ALA A 227 46.06 -46.09 -20.33
N LEU A 228 45.24 -47.10 -19.98
CA LEU A 228 45.54 -48.50 -20.24
C LEU A 228 45.54 -48.83 -21.74
N LEU A 229 44.50 -48.40 -22.46
CA LEU A 229 44.39 -48.60 -23.91
C LEU A 229 45.52 -47.89 -24.68
N GLU A 230 45.91 -46.69 -24.25
CA GLU A 230 47.06 -45.98 -24.81
C GLU A 230 48.35 -46.76 -24.61
N ALA A 231 48.59 -47.30 -23.41
CA ALA A 231 49.76 -48.12 -23.11
C ALA A 231 49.78 -49.42 -23.94
N GLU A 232 48.63 -50.08 -24.08
CA GLU A 232 48.48 -51.29 -24.91
C GLU A 232 48.73 -50.96 -26.39
N ASN A 233 48.16 -49.89 -26.91
CA ASN A 233 48.37 -49.45 -28.29
C ASN A 233 49.84 -49.11 -28.56
N ILE A 234 50.51 -48.42 -27.64
CA ILE A 234 51.96 -48.14 -27.75
C ILE A 234 52.76 -49.46 -27.78
N SER A 235 52.41 -50.42 -26.92
CA SER A 235 53.06 -51.75 -26.88
C SER A 235 52.83 -52.54 -28.18
N GLY A 236 51.59 -52.57 -28.68
CA GLY A 236 51.22 -53.21 -29.93
C GLY A 236 51.91 -52.58 -31.14
N SER A 237 51.94 -51.25 -31.20
CA SER A 237 52.63 -50.48 -32.24
C SER A 237 54.13 -50.78 -32.25
N ARG A 238 54.79 -50.79 -31.09
CA ARG A 238 56.21 -51.18 -30.97
C ARG A 238 56.45 -52.61 -31.47
N THR A 239 55.56 -53.53 -31.14
CA THR A 239 55.65 -54.93 -31.57
C THR A 239 55.48 -55.04 -33.09
N LEU A 240 54.50 -54.36 -33.67
CA LEU A 240 54.27 -54.31 -35.12
C LEU A 240 55.50 -53.78 -35.85
N GLU A 241 56.06 -52.66 -35.40
CA GLU A 241 57.26 -52.07 -36.00
C GLU A 241 58.48 -53.00 -35.91
N LEU A 242 58.63 -53.73 -34.80
CA LEU A 242 59.66 -54.77 -34.69
C LEU A 242 59.45 -55.87 -35.73
N ARG A 243 58.21 -56.36 -35.91
CA ARG A 243 57.89 -57.39 -36.92
C ARG A 243 58.11 -56.90 -38.35
N LYS A 244 57.74 -55.65 -38.66
CA LYS A 244 58.03 -55.04 -39.97
C LYS A 244 59.52 -55.05 -40.26
N LYS A 245 60.37 -54.68 -39.29
CA LYS A 245 61.83 -54.73 -39.42
C LYS A 245 62.35 -56.16 -39.61
N GLN A 246 61.80 -57.13 -38.87
CA GLN A 246 62.15 -58.55 -39.03
C GLN A 246 61.78 -59.09 -40.42
N PHE A 247 60.60 -58.74 -40.94
CA PHE A 247 60.18 -59.14 -42.29
C PHE A 247 61.00 -58.46 -43.39
N ALA A 248 61.32 -57.17 -43.24
CA ALA A 248 62.19 -56.47 -44.18
C ALA A 248 63.58 -57.14 -44.27
N LEU A 249 64.15 -57.56 -43.13
CA LEU A 249 65.40 -58.32 -43.10
C LEU A 249 65.26 -59.68 -43.79
N LEU A 250 64.18 -60.42 -43.54
CA LEU A 250 63.93 -61.70 -44.21
C LEU A 250 63.84 -61.55 -45.73
N LEU A 251 63.12 -60.52 -46.20
CA LEU A 251 62.99 -60.23 -47.64
C LEU A 251 64.35 -59.89 -48.26
N HIS A 252 65.20 -59.13 -47.56
CA HIS A 252 66.57 -58.86 -48.02
C HIS A 252 67.40 -60.13 -48.17
N VAL A 253 67.33 -61.04 -47.20
CA VAL A 253 68.03 -62.34 -47.28
C VAL A 253 67.50 -63.20 -48.43
N VAL A 254 66.18 -63.20 -48.67
CA VAL A 254 65.59 -63.91 -49.81
C VAL A 254 66.08 -63.31 -51.13
N ASP A 255 66.15 -61.98 -51.24
CA ASP A 255 66.66 -61.28 -52.43
C ASP A 255 68.15 -61.60 -52.67
N GLU A 256 68.99 -61.56 -51.62
CA GLU A 256 70.39 -61.98 -51.71
C GLU A 256 70.56 -63.42 -52.20
N LEU A 257 69.75 -64.35 -51.67
CA LEU A 257 69.77 -65.74 -52.12
C LEU A 257 69.31 -65.89 -53.57
N GLN A 258 68.29 -65.15 -54.01
CA GLN A 258 67.84 -65.14 -55.40
C GLN A 258 68.92 -64.57 -56.33
N ASN A 259 69.54 -63.45 -55.95
CA ASN A 259 70.66 -62.86 -56.68
C ASN A 259 71.82 -63.85 -56.79
N THR A 260 72.17 -64.55 -55.70
CA THR A 260 73.21 -65.58 -55.70
C THR A 260 72.87 -66.73 -56.67
N ILE A 261 71.62 -67.22 -56.65
CA ILE A 261 71.17 -68.29 -57.56
C ILE A 261 71.10 -67.82 -59.02
N GLU A 262 70.80 -66.56 -59.31
CA GLU A 262 70.82 -66.01 -60.68
C GLU A 262 72.24 -65.67 -61.15
N GLU A 263 73.12 -65.26 -60.25
CA GLU A 263 74.52 -64.95 -60.53
C GLU A 263 75.35 -66.22 -60.71
N GLU A 264 75.08 -67.33 -60.04
CA GLU A 264 75.78 -68.61 -60.25
C GLU A 264 75.79 -69.08 -61.73
N PRO A 265 74.65 -69.17 -62.45
CA PRO A 265 74.63 -69.56 -63.85
C PRO A 265 75.16 -68.45 -64.77
N ARG A 266 75.03 -67.16 -64.42
CA ARG A 266 75.67 -66.07 -65.17
C ARG A 266 77.19 -66.13 -65.02
N SER A 267 77.69 -66.36 -63.81
CA SER A 267 79.11 -66.51 -63.48
C SER A 267 79.70 -67.74 -64.15
N LEU A 268 79.02 -68.89 -64.11
CA LEU A 268 79.43 -70.10 -64.84
C LEU A 268 79.44 -69.86 -66.37
N MET A 269 78.49 -69.09 -66.90
CA MET A 269 78.44 -68.74 -68.32
C MET A 269 79.52 -67.72 -68.71
N GLU A 270 79.84 -66.76 -67.84
CA GLU A 270 80.92 -65.76 -68.00
C GLU A 270 82.30 -66.42 -67.85
N GLU A 271 82.48 -67.37 -66.92
CA GLU A 271 83.68 -68.20 -66.78
C GLU A 271 83.87 -69.13 -67.98
N MET A 272 82.80 -69.74 -68.50
CA MET A 272 82.87 -70.51 -69.75
C MET A 272 83.19 -69.62 -70.95
N ARG A 273 82.75 -68.35 -70.97
CA ARG A 273 83.10 -67.36 -72.00
C ARG A 273 84.57 -66.92 -71.88
N ASN A 274 85.05 -66.61 -70.68
CA ASN A 274 86.43 -66.18 -70.42
C ASN A 274 87.44 -67.32 -70.66
N ALA A 275 87.10 -68.57 -70.32
CA ALA A 275 87.91 -69.73 -70.69
C ALA A 275 88.02 -69.95 -72.22
N MET A 276 87.02 -69.48 -72.97
CA MET A 276 87.04 -69.46 -74.44
C MET A 276 87.87 -68.29 -75.00
N GLU A 277 87.96 -67.17 -74.28
CA GLU A 277 88.76 -65.98 -74.62
C GLU A 277 90.25 -66.12 -74.27
N ASP A 278 90.60 -66.83 -73.18
CA ASP A 278 92.00 -67.12 -72.80
C ASP A 278 92.69 -68.11 -73.74
N HIS A 279 91.95 -68.85 -74.57
CA HIS A 279 92.52 -69.62 -75.68
C HIS A 279 92.82 -68.78 -76.95
N LYS A 280 92.51 -67.47 -76.95
CA LYS A 280 92.62 -66.62 -78.15
C LYS A 280 93.70 -65.53 -78.08
N ASN A 281 94.26 -65.22 -76.91
CA ASN A 281 95.21 -64.10 -76.75
C ASN A 281 96.68 -64.53 -76.53
N GLY A 282 97.11 -65.62 -77.17
CA GLY A 282 98.44 -66.22 -76.99
C GLY A 282 99.32 -66.35 -78.24
N VAL A 283 99.11 -65.56 -79.30
CA VAL A 283 99.97 -65.42 -80.51
C VAL A 283 99.53 -64.09 -81.13
N GLU A 284 100.29 -63.03 -81.41
CA GLU A 284 101.70 -62.67 -81.50
C GLU A 284 101.69 -61.13 -81.48
N ASP A 285 102.68 -60.47 -80.89
CA ASP A 285 103.27 -59.35 -81.62
C ASP A 285 104.73 -59.13 -81.20
N ALA A 286 105.62 -59.19 -82.17
CA ALA A 286 107.02 -58.83 -82.06
C ALA A 286 107.30 -57.71 -83.06
N SER A 287 107.61 -56.51 -82.56
CA SER A 287 108.68 -55.62 -83.07
C SER A 287 108.42 -54.13 -82.78
N CYS A 288 109.28 -53.57 -81.92
CA CYS A 288 109.97 -52.27 -82.00
C CYS A 288 109.18 -50.95 -82.16
N GLY A 289 109.41 -50.02 -81.22
CA GLY A 289 108.93 -48.62 -81.20
C GLY A 289 109.73 -47.67 -82.14
N PRO A 290 109.89 -46.36 -81.86
CA PRO A 290 109.63 -45.62 -80.60
C PRO A 290 109.01 -44.20 -80.76
N ASP A 291 108.98 -43.47 -79.64
CA ASP A 291 108.95 -42.00 -79.43
C ASP A 291 107.68 -41.17 -79.70
N ALA A 292 107.17 -40.49 -78.65
CA ALA A 292 107.41 -39.06 -78.39
C ALA A 292 106.33 -38.40 -77.47
N MET A 293 106.78 -37.93 -76.30
CA MET A 293 106.67 -36.57 -75.72
C MET A 293 105.32 -35.86 -75.40
N ALA A 294 105.40 -35.13 -74.26
CA ALA A 294 104.64 -33.95 -73.75
C ALA A 294 103.58 -34.30 -72.67
N VAL A 295 103.66 -33.94 -71.37
CA VAL A 295 103.94 -32.65 -70.65
C VAL A 295 102.93 -31.57 -71.11
N ASP A 296 102.08 -30.96 -70.27
CA ASP A 296 102.19 -30.44 -68.89
C ASP A 296 101.25 -31.10 -67.85
#